data_AF-F0Z7E8-F1
#
_entry.id   AF-F0Z7E8-F1
#
_cell.length_a   1.000
_cell.length_b   1.000
_cell.length_c   1.000
_cell.angle_alpha   90.00
_cell.angle_beta   90.00
_cell.angle_gamma   90.00
#
_symmetry.space_group_name_H-M   'P 1'
#
loop_
_entity.id
_entity.type
_entity.pdbx_description
1 polymer ?
#
loop_
_entity_poly.entity_id
_entity_poly.type
_entity_poly.pdbx_seq_one_letter_code
_entity_poly.pdbx_strand_id
1 'polypeptide(L)'
;MVKYYCYFLIILLIINIVNSFHTDKTYDKKFEIQRASFFFLTANAYRYSLENEQWCEESKVAGGRPYVWSDYRNTAISYLDLYIALQFDSSCEDKLVQLRKWYADNVEQPTSFAKNSEMWESDYLPMVTDAFTCGFNGSKLVDYDIVSHDLRENFDNEPLKQKIWHMIGPYMTSIYKQRENANRRLDLDAGLYIPFLDKYTGFHYTKEQQMRIGFPTYMGRALWYIFHTLAQRIADNECSVDINDKLFEIAKNFVVYFTKGSHPCPICKEHFISRILVNDRFAPDSIDNEAMRYYPIEHLLLGGIAGDAHAKISTIKASDKNSLAAFFWIVHNAVTASVDNGCSCFTEENEDDKPYNCVMDYRFQVQQQFPRQQRSYPFMKRFEFILTPDHNYTLFDDARDQFRSILGQINSLDTFALRNELISYWQTGKNISADGQSKVTQLLELINNMTNQFIASKVLEKVYTYSDTVPLNCDIILEKLDSSPQVDTPTIVFDKTPAVCKPYLQPSLCDQQYLYRYFTKPPTNPTSSSVLTTTSGSTAPTSSSTTSSVTSPPSQTKNVEQTSSNSSQSIFNLPILNIYLFITIFIIFMFM
;
A
#
# COMPACT_ATOMS: atom_id res chain seq x y z
N MET A 1 8.94 49.82 -13.29
CA MET A 1 9.51 49.36 -12.00
C MET A 1 8.47 48.63 -11.15
N VAL A 2 7.44 49.30 -10.60
CA VAL A 2 6.44 48.71 -9.66
C VAL A 2 5.88 47.34 -10.08
N LYS A 3 5.40 47.17 -11.32
CA LYS A 3 4.87 45.86 -11.80
C LYS A 3 5.87 44.71 -11.63
N TYR A 4 7.16 44.91 -11.89
CA TYR A 4 8.19 43.88 -11.69
C TYR A 4 8.39 43.57 -10.20
N TYR A 5 8.27 44.56 -9.32
CA TYR A 5 8.31 44.36 -7.87
C TYR A 5 7.12 43.54 -7.37
N CYS A 6 5.91 43.78 -7.90
CA CYS A 6 4.73 42.98 -7.59
C CYS A 6 4.87 41.53 -8.09
N TYR A 7 5.33 41.30 -9.32
CA TYR A 7 5.60 39.94 -9.81
C TYR A 7 6.69 39.24 -8.99
N PHE A 8 7.77 39.93 -8.63
CA PHE A 8 8.83 39.37 -7.78
C PHE A 8 8.33 39.03 -6.38
N LEU A 9 7.49 39.86 -5.76
CA LEU A 9 6.86 39.59 -4.47
C LEU A 9 5.87 38.42 -4.54
N ILE A 10 5.08 38.30 -5.63
CA ILE A 10 4.18 37.15 -5.83
C ILE A 10 4.98 35.87 -6.04
N ILE A 11 6.07 35.90 -6.82
CA ILE A 11 6.97 34.77 -7.01
C ILE A 11 7.64 34.37 -5.69
N LEU A 12 8.14 35.33 -4.90
CA LEU A 12 8.68 35.06 -3.57
C LEU A 12 7.63 34.50 -2.61
N LEU A 13 6.39 35.01 -2.64
CA LEU A 13 5.31 34.48 -1.81
C LEU A 13 4.98 33.03 -2.20
N ILE A 14 4.88 32.74 -3.50
CA ILE A 14 4.67 31.39 -4.03
C ILE A 14 5.84 30.47 -3.64
N ILE A 15 7.09 30.90 -3.80
CA ILE A 15 8.28 30.11 -3.41
C ILE A 15 8.30 29.83 -1.90
N ASN A 16 8.00 30.82 -1.06
CA ASN A 16 7.97 30.61 0.40
C ASN A 16 6.83 29.66 0.80
N ILE A 17 5.62 29.81 0.22
CA ILE A 17 4.51 28.87 0.44
C ILE A 17 4.84 27.47 -0.08
N VAL A 18 5.54 27.37 -1.22
CA VAL A 18 5.98 26.11 -1.82
C VAL A 18 7.00 25.39 -0.94
N ASN A 19 7.92 26.13 -0.31
CA ASN A 19 8.97 25.59 0.55
C ASN A 19 8.46 25.32 1.98
N SER A 20 7.51 26.09 2.51
CA SER A 20 6.98 25.91 3.87
C SER A 20 6.19 24.61 4.05
N PHE A 21 5.72 23.99 2.96
CA PHE A 21 5.09 22.66 2.99
C PHE A 21 6.09 21.51 2.81
N HIS A 22 7.38 21.79 2.63
CA HIS A 22 8.42 20.81 2.30
C HIS A 22 9.62 20.98 3.24
N THR A 23 9.42 20.71 4.53
CA THR A 23 10.56 20.59 5.45
C THR A 23 11.19 19.20 5.28
N ASP A 24 12.34 19.12 4.62
CA ASP A 24 13.18 17.93 4.49
C ASP A 24 13.86 17.55 5.81
N LYS A 25 13.06 17.38 6.86
CA LYS A 25 13.48 16.92 8.18
C LYS A 25 13.77 15.43 8.09
N THR A 26 15.05 15.07 8.02
CA THR A 26 15.52 13.72 8.30
C THR A 26 15.13 13.37 9.73
N TYR A 27 14.23 12.40 9.87
CA TYR A 27 13.77 11.92 11.16
C TYR A 27 14.73 10.85 11.69
N ASP A 28 14.94 10.83 13.00
CA ASP A 28 15.64 9.73 13.66
C ASP A 28 14.93 8.39 13.40
N LYS A 29 15.71 7.33 13.18
CA LYS A 29 15.21 6.00 12.81
C LYS A 29 14.33 5.39 13.89
N LYS A 30 14.60 5.72 15.17
CA LYS A 30 13.72 5.39 16.30
C LYS A 30 12.33 6.02 16.14
N PHE A 31 12.28 7.32 15.86
CA PHE A 31 11.00 8.00 15.67
C PHE A 31 10.28 7.52 14.39
N GLU A 32 11.01 7.21 13.31
CA GLU A 32 10.40 6.61 12.11
C GLU A 32 9.77 5.24 12.39
N ILE A 33 10.42 4.34 13.16
CA ILE A 33 9.84 3.04 13.49
C ILE A 33 8.69 3.17 14.48
N GLN A 34 8.86 3.93 15.58
CA GLN A 34 7.80 4.25 16.56
C GLN A 34 6.50 4.70 15.86
N ARG A 35 6.59 5.72 15.00
CA ARG A 35 5.46 6.26 14.23
C ARG A 35 4.82 5.21 13.33
N ALA A 36 5.64 4.41 12.63
CA ALA A 36 5.13 3.36 11.75
C ALA A 36 4.40 2.26 12.55
N SER A 37 4.97 1.79 13.67
CA SER A 37 4.38 0.80 14.58
C SER A 37 3.02 1.25 15.11
N PHE A 38 2.94 2.49 15.56
CA PHE A 38 1.71 3.12 16.04
C PHE A 38 0.63 3.18 14.95
N PHE A 39 0.96 3.63 13.74
CA PHE A 39 0.02 3.62 12.61
C PHE A 39 -0.44 2.19 12.28
N PHE A 40 0.48 1.24 12.17
CA PHE A 40 0.19 -0.16 11.84
C PHE A 40 -0.80 -0.81 12.82
N LEU A 41 -0.58 -0.64 14.13
CA LEU A 41 -1.45 -1.22 15.15
C LEU A 41 -2.76 -0.44 15.29
N THR A 42 -2.75 0.89 15.40
CA THR A 42 -4.01 1.66 15.49
C THR A 42 -4.92 1.46 14.28
N ALA A 43 -4.36 1.48 13.06
CA ALA A 43 -5.15 1.33 11.85
C ALA A 43 -5.76 -0.07 11.70
N ASN A 44 -5.05 -1.12 12.14
CA ASN A 44 -5.62 -2.46 12.17
C ASN A 44 -6.70 -2.57 13.24
N ALA A 45 -6.42 -2.17 14.48
CA ALA A 45 -7.36 -2.22 15.60
C ALA A 45 -8.76 -1.68 15.22
N TYR A 46 -8.83 -0.57 14.47
CA TYR A 46 -10.09 -0.07 13.92
C TYR A 46 -10.89 -1.13 13.17
N ARG A 47 -10.30 -1.87 12.22
CA ARG A 47 -11.01 -2.90 11.42
C ARG A 47 -11.58 -4.02 12.27
N TYR A 48 -10.95 -4.35 13.40
CA TYR A 48 -11.43 -5.35 14.35
C TYR A 48 -12.37 -4.78 15.43
N SER A 49 -12.50 -3.45 15.51
CA SER A 49 -13.51 -2.75 16.34
C SER A 49 -14.87 -2.61 15.63
N LEU A 50 -14.98 -2.99 14.36
CA LEU A 50 -16.22 -2.93 13.56
C LEU A 50 -17.06 -4.20 13.71
N GLU A 51 -18.37 -4.10 13.47
CA GLU A 51 -19.31 -5.20 13.73
C GLU A 51 -19.43 -6.20 12.58
N ASN A 52 -18.85 -7.39 12.75
CA ASN A 52 -19.01 -8.54 11.85
C ASN A 52 -18.69 -8.22 10.38
N GLU A 53 -17.83 -7.23 10.13
CA GLU A 53 -17.68 -6.67 8.79
C GLU A 53 -16.85 -7.57 7.88
N GLN A 54 -17.54 -8.16 6.91
CA GLN A 54 -17.00 -8.94 5.81
C GLN A 54 -16.86 -8.05 4.58
N TRP A 55 -15.75 -8.18 3.85
CA TRP A 55 -15.36 -7.26 2.79
C TRP A 55 -15.11 -7.94 1.45
N CYS A 56 -15.42 -7.23 0.38
CA CYS A 56 -15.13 -7.57 -1.00
C CYS A 56 -14.52 -6.33 -1.66
N GLU A 57 -13.19 -6.30 -1.74
CA GLU A 57 -12.42 -5.06 -1.95
C GLU A 57 -12.93 -3.95 -1.00
N GLU A 58 -13.19 -2.73 -1.48
CA GLU A 58 -13.67 -1.63 -0.62
C GLU A 58 -15.16 -1.74 -0.19
N SER A 59 -15.89 -2.77 -0.65
CA SER A 59 -17.32 -2.95 -0.34
C SER A 59 -17.54 -3.86 0.87
N LYS A 60 -18.48 -3.49 1.76
CA LYS A 60 -18.96 -4.37 2.84
C LYS A 60 -20.03 -5.32 2.30
N VAL A 61 -19.77 -6.63 2.37
CA VAL A 61 -20.57 -7.65 1.70
C VAL A 61 -20.61 -8.92 2.54
N ALA A 62 -21.82 -9.39 2.87
CA ALA A 62 -22.00 -10.66 3.58
C ALA A 62 -21.49 -11.85 2.74
N GLY A 63 -20.69 -12.72 3.36
CA GLY A 63 -19.92 -13.78 2.69
C GLY A 63 -18.56 -13.33 2.12
N GLY A 64 -18.21 -12.05 2.24
CA GLY A 64 -16.88 -11.53 1.94
C GLY A 64 -15.83 -11.93 2.97
N ARG A 65 -14.59 -11.50 2.79
CA ARG A 65 -13.46 -11.83 3.68
C ARG A 65 -13.60 -11.11 5.02
N PRO A 66 -13.60 -11.82 6.17
CA PRO A 66 -13.70 -11.19 7.49
C PRO A 66 -12.38 -10.55 7.95
N TYR A 67 -12.48 -9.71 8.97
CA TYR A 67 -11.38 -9.37 9.87
C TYR A 67 -11.55 -10.17 11.17
N VAL A 68 -10.71 -11.20 11.37
CA VAL A 68 -10.77 -12.11 12.54
C VAL A 68 -9.80 -11.67 13.63
N TRP A 69 -10.30 -11.37 14.84
CA TRP A 69 -9.48 -10.83 15.93
C TRP A 69 -8.22 -11.64 16.25
N SER A 70 -8.31 -12.97 16.29
CA SER A 70 -7.18 -13.85 16.64
C SER A 70 -5.99 -13.72 15.69
N ASP A 71 -6.20 -13.53 14.39
CA ASP A 71 -5.11 -13.30 13.44
C ASP A 71 -4.41 -11.97 13.72
N TYR A 72 -5.14 -10.91 14.09
CA TYR A 72 -4.55 -9.62 14.42
C TYR A 72 -3.90 -9.57 15.79
N ARG A 73 -4.56 -10.10 16.83
CA ARG A 73 -3.98 -10.32 18.16
C ARG A 73 -2.63 -11.00 18.05
N ASN A 74 -2.56 -12.09 17.28
CA ASN A 74 -1.32 -12.86 17.16
C ASN A 74 -0.32 -12.20 16.20
N THR A 75 -0.76 -11.42 15.19
CA THR A 75 0.13 -10.51 14.43
C THR A 75 0.77 -9.48 15.36
N ALA A 76 -0.03 -8.81 16.19
CA ALA A 76 0.42 -7.74 17.09
C ALA A 76 1.36 -8.28 18.17
N ILE A 77 1.07 -9.46 18.74
CA ILE A 77 1.98 -10.15 19.66
C ILE A 77 3.29 -10.50 18.97
N SER A 78 3.27 -11.20 17.84
CA SER A 78 4.50 -11.58 17.12
C SER A 78 5.32 -10.35 16.70
N TYR A 79 4.64 -9.25 16.36
CA TYR A 79 5.26 -7.97 16.03
C TYR A 79 5.92 -7.29 17.23
N LEU A 80 5.23 -7.22 18.37
CA LEU A 80 5.76 -6.60 19.59
C LEU A 80 6.91 -7.42 20.18
N ASP A 81 6.83 -8.75 20.13
CA ASP A 81 7.90 -9.66 20.54
C ASP A 81 9.17 -9.43 19.70
N LEU A 82 9.03 -9.28 18.37
CA LEU A 82 10.14 -8.88 17.49
C LEU A 82 10.65 -7.47 17.80
N TYR A 83 9.76 -6.49 18.01
CA TYR A 83 10.14 -5.10 18.27
C TYR A 83 10.98 -4.97 19.55
N ILE A 84 10.56 -5.68 20.60
CA ILE A 84 11.24 -5.73 21.91
C ILE A 84 12.59 -6.46 21.76
N ALA A 85 12.61 -7.66 21.17
CA ALA A 85 13.84 -8.44 21.01
C ALA A 85 14.91 -7.70 20.18
N LEU A 86 14.50 -7.08 19.07
CA LEU A 86 15.38 -6.29 18.19
C LEU A 86 15.76 -4.91 18.77
N GLN A 87 15.36 -4.63 20.03
CA GLN A 87 15.82 -3.52 20.85
C GLN A 87 15.69 -2.16 20.14
N PHE A 88 14.60 -1.95 19.40
CA PHE A 88 14.38 -0.66 18.73
C PHE A 88 14.24 0.46 19.76
N ASP A 89 13.39 0.28 20.77
CA ASP A 89 13.22 1.28 21.82
C ASP A 89 13.18 0.67 23.23
N SER A 90 14.36 0.40 23.78
CA SER A 90 14.53 -0.03 25.17
C SER A 90 14.00 0.98 26.19
N SER A 91 13.90 2.28 25.84
CA SER A 91 13.27 3.28 26.72
C SER A 91 11.74 3.17 26.80
N CYS A 92 11.14 2.30 25.97
CA CYS A 92 9.71 2.01 25.96
C CYS A 92 9.37 0.56 26.30
N GLU A 93 10.34 -0.27 26.70
CA GLU A 93 10.15 -1.71 26.90
C GLU A 93 8.97 -2.01 27.85
N ASP A 94 8.90 -1.37 29.02
CA ASP A 94 7.79 -1.53 29.96
C ASP A 94 6.41 -1.27 29.34
N LYS A 95 6.32 -0.28 28.44
CA LYS A 95 5.07 0.12 27.77
C LYS A 95 4.72 -0.82 26.62
N LEU A 96 5.72 -1.29 25.89
CA LEU A 96 5.58 -2.30 24.85
C LEU A 96 5.14 -3.65 25.44
N VAL A 97 5.72 -4.05 26.58
CA VAL A 97 5.33 -5.23 27.35
C VAL A 97 3.90 -5.10 27.89
N GLN A 98 3.49 -3.91 28.38
CA GLN A 98 2.10 -3.64 28.77
C GLN A 98 1.13 -3.78 27.60
N LEU A 99 1.44 -3.21 26.43
CA LEU A 99 0.64 -3.35 25.21
C LEU A 99 0.57 -4.80 24.72
N ARG A 100 1.71 -5.52 24.72
CA ARG A 100 1.81 -6.94 24.37
C ARG A 100 0.99 -7.81 25.32
N LYS A 101 0.98 -7.49 26.61
CA LYS A 101 0.12 -8.13 27.61
C LYS A 101 -1.36 -7.83 27.36
N TRP A 102 -1.74 -6.60 26.99
CA TRP A 102 -3.13 -6.28 26.66
C TRP A 102 -3.67 -7.15 25.49
N TYR A 103 -2.87 -7.38 24.44
CA TYR A 103 -3.23 -8.36 23.40
C TYR A 103 -3.29 -9.80 23.93
N ALA A 104 -2.34 -10.20 24.77
CA ALA A 104 -2.31 -11.55 25.33
C ALA A 104 -3.56 -11.85 26.17
N ASP A 105 -3.97 -10.90 27.02
CA ASP A 105 -5.12 -11.03 27.93
C ASP A 105 -6.47 -10.94 27.18
N ASN A 106 -6.59 -10.09 26.15
CA ASN A 106 -7.78 -9.98 25.31
C ASN A 106 -7.81 -11.11 24.25
N VAL A 107 -8.02 -12.35 24.70
CA VAL A 107 -8.13 -13.54 23.83
C VAL A 107 -9.39 -13.47 22.95
N GLU A 108 -10.52 -13.15 23.55
CA GLU A 108 -11.82 -13.04 22.87
C GLU A 108 -11.91 -11.77 22.03
N GLN A 109 -12.75 -11.80 20.98
CA GLN A 109 -13.07 -10.64 20.15
C GLN A 109 -13.59 -9.48 21.04
N PRO A 110 -12.89 -8.33 21.10
CA PRO A 110 -13.33 -7.20 21.90
C PRO A 110 -14.66 -6.64 21.41
N THR A 111 -15.43 -6.04 22.32
CA THR A 111 -16.67 -5.35 22.00
C THR A 111 -16.42 -4.26 20.96
N SER A 112 -17.31 -4.16 19.98
CA SER A 112 -17.23 -3.16 18.91
C SER A 112 -17.24 -1.73 19.43
N PHE A 113 -16.58 -0.82 18.72
CA PHE A 113 -16.56 0.61 19.04
C PHE A 113 -17.97 1.21 19.17
N ALA A 114 -18.92 0.73 18.35
CA ALA A 114 -20.31 1.14 18.37
C ALA A 114 -21.10 0.71 19.63
N LYS A 115 -20.61 -0.30 20.38
CA LYS A 115 -21.23 -0.79 21.62
C LYS A 115 -20.44 -0.41 22.87
N ASN A 116 -19.13 -0.27 22.77
CA ASN A 116 -18.24 0.20 23.82
C ASN A 116 -17.07 0.95 23.18
N SER A 117 -17.17 2.27 23.09
CA SER A 117 -16.03 3.10 22.67
C SER A 117 -15.01 3.29 23.79
N GLU A 118 -15.43 3.23 25.06
CA GLU A 118 -14.59 3.53 26.22
C GLU A 118 -13.32 2.68 26.27
N MET A 119 -13.41 1.37 25.99
CA MET A 119 -12.25 0.47 25.87
C MET A 119 -11.25 0.93 24.79
N TRP A 120 -11.73 1.38 23.64
CA TRP A 120 -10.87 1.76 22.52
C TRP A 120 -10.27 3.16 22.69
N GLU A 121 -11.06 4.10 23.20
CA GLU A 121 -10.68 5.50 23.39
C GLU A 121 -9.87 5.73 24.67
N SER A 122 -10.17 5.02 25.76
CA SER A 122 -9.63 5.31 27.10
C SER A 122 -8.53 4.34 27.52
N ASP A 123 -8.63 3.07 27.12
CA ASP A 123 -7.63 2.05 27.46
C ASP A 123 -6.65 1.85 26.31
N TYR A 124 -7.16 1.48 25.12
CA TYR A 124 -6.32 1.10 23.99
C TYR A 124 -5.53 2.27 23.38
N LEU A 125 -6.20 3.35 22.95
CA LEU A 125 -5.51 4.47 22.28
C LEU A 125 -4.42 5.11 23.15
N PRO A 126 -4.63 5.40 24.45
CA PRO A 126 -3.57 5.94 25.30
C PRO A 126 -2.43 4.93 25.49
N MET A 127 -2.72 3.64 25.67
CA MET A 127 -1.71 2.60 25.85
C MET A 127 -0.81 2.43 24.61
N VAL A 128 -1.40 2.33 23.41
CA VAL A 128 -0.64 2.20 22.16
C VAL A 128 0.10 3.50 21.81
N THR A 129 -0.42 4.66 22.20
CA THR A 129 0.30 5.94 22.04
C THR A 129 1.51 6.02 23.00
N ASP A 130 1.34 5.63 24.25
CA ASP A 130 2.44 5.56 25.24
C ASP A 130 3.55 4.60 24.79
N ALA A 131 3.18 3.43 24.26
CA ALA A 131 4.13 2.38 23.82
C ALA A 131 5.04 2.79 22.64
N PHE A 132 4.76 3.89 21.96
CA PHE A 132 5.59 4.40 20.85
C PHE A 132 5.95 5.88 20.97
N THR A 133 5.82 6.51 22.15
CA THR A 133 6.21 7.92 22.34
C THR A 133 7.25 8.15 23.44
N CYS A 134 8.03 7.13 23.79
CA CYS A 134 9.10 7.27 24.78
C CYS A 134 10.26 8.15 24.28
N GLY A 135 10.59 9.17 25.07
CA GLY A 135 11.49 10.27 24.70
C GLY A 135 10.75 11.57 24.28
N PHE A 136 9.43 11.51 24.05
CA PHE A 136 8.63 12.72 23.81
C PHE A 136 8.32 13.43 25.13
N ASN A 137 8.85 14.65 25.29
CA ASN A 137 8.78 15.43 26.53
C ASN A 137 7.62 16.46 26.56
N GLY A 138 6.63 16.32 25.67
CA GLY A 138 5.55 17.30 25.46
C GLY A 138 5.89 18.35 24.41
N SER A 139 4.87 19.10 23.98
CA SER A 139 4.98 20.23 23.05
C SER A 139 3.75 21.14 23.14
N LYS A 140 3.81 22.30 22.47
CA LYS A 140 2.76 23.32 22.45
C LYS A 140 2.36 23.69 21.03
N LEU A 141 1.19 24.32 20.87
CA LEU A 141 0.73 24.86 19.58
C LEU A 141 1.77 25.79 18.94
N VAL A 142 2.52 26.54 19.75
CA VAL A 142 3.56 27.47 19.28
C VAL A 142 4.84 26.80 18.77
N ASP A 143 5.00 25.49 18.96
CA ASP A 143 6.18 24.73 18.50
C ASP A 143 6.01 24.24 17.05
N TYR A 144 4.87 24.52 16.40
CA TYR A 144 4.53 24.05 15.06
C TYR A 144 3.91 25.14 14.17
N ASP A 145 4.30 25.16 12.89
CA ASP A 145 3.68 26.03 11.87
C ASP A 145 2.20 25.68 11.61
N ILE A 146 1.82 24.42 11.90
CA ILE A 146 0.46 23.90 11.81
C ILE A 146 0.26 22.79 12.84
N VAL A 147 -0.95 22.73 13.40
CA VAL A 147 -1.53 21.56 14.08
C VAL A 147 -2.89 21.30 13.43
N SER A 148 -3.31 20.03 13.30
CA SER A 148 -4.63 19.69 12.76
C SER A 148 -5.76 20.38 13.53
N HIS A 149 -6.86 20.75 12.86
CA HIS A 149 -7.89 21.60 13.47
C HIS A 149 -8.55 20.90 14.67
N ASP A 150 -8.92 19.63 14.49
CA ASP A 150 -9.47 18.72 15.50
C ASP A 150 -8.62 18.52 16.77
N LEU A 151 -7.30 18.76 16.73
CA LEU A 151 -6.42 18.67 17.90
C LEU A 151 -6.13 20.02 18.58
N ARG A 152 -6.56 21.17 18.02
CA ARG A 152 -6.17 22.49 18.57
C ARG A 152 -6.77 22.81 19.93
N GLU A 153 -7.99 22.36 20.20
CA GLU A 153 -8.65 22.67 21.47
C GLU A 153 -7.93 21.99 22.63
N ASN A 154 -7.51 22.79 23.62
CA ASN A 154 -6.78 22.38 24.84
C ASN A 154 -5.42 21.69 24.63
N PHE A 155 -4.86 21.69 23.41
CA PHE A 155 -3.60 21.01 23.04
C PHE A 155 -2.46 21.17 24.05
N ASP A 156 -2.10 22.40 24.43
CA ASP A 156 -1.02 22.71 25.39
C ASP A 156 -1.20 22.05 26.77
N ASN A 157 -2.43 21.69 27.14
CA ASN A 157 -2.80 21.07 28.40
C ASN A 157 -3.15 19.58 28.29
N GLU A 158 -3.10 19.00 27.08
CA GLU A 158 -3.61 17.65 26.80
C GLU A 158 -2.51 16.75 26.18
N PRO A 159 -1.71 16.06 27.01
CA PRO A 159 -0.53 15.33 26.55
C PRO A 159 -0.79 14.24 25.50
N LEU A 160 -2.02 13.69 25.44
CA LEU A 160 -2.40 12.77 24.38
C LEU A 160 -2.41 13.49 23.02
N LYS A 161 -3.09 14.64 22.88
CA LYS A 161 -3.10 15.42 21.62
C LYS A 161 -1.69 15.80 21.16
N GLN A 162 -0.82 16.16 22.09
CA GLN A 162 0.59 16.45 21.82
C GLN A 162 1.33 15.23 21.25
N LYS A 163 1.20 14.06 21.89
CA LYS A 163 1.76 12.78 21.41
C LYS A 163 1.20 12.35 20.06
N ILE A 164 -0.11 12.48 19.88
CA ILE A 164 -0.81 12.14 18.63
C ILE A 164 -0.32 13.05 17.50
N TRP A 165 -0.21 14.36 17.71
CA TRP A 165 0.33 15.28 16.72
C TRP A 165 1.82 15.06 16.44
N HIS A 166 2.62 14.72 17.46
CA HIS A 166 4.00 14.29 17.28
C HIS A 166 4.09 13.11 16.29
N MET A 167 3.18 12.13 16.36
CA MET A 167 3.11 11.01 15.42
C MET A 167 2.57 11.39 14.03
N ILE A 168 1.40 12.03 13.94
CA ILE A 168 0.69 12.24 12.65
C ILE A 168 1.13 13.49 11.89
N GLY A 169 1.63 14.52 12.58
CA GLY A 169 2.07 15.79 11.99
C GLY A 169 3.06 15.62 10.83
N PRO A 170 4.13 14.81 10.99
CA PRO A 170 5.05 14.45 9.91
C PRO A 170 4.41 13.84 8.65
N TYR A 171 3.24 13.19 8.76
CA TYR A 171 2.50 12.77 7.56
C TYR A 171 1.73 13.95 6.97
N MET A 172 0.99 14.70 7.78
CA MET A 172 0.15 15.82 7.35
C MET A 172 0.94 16.92 6.63
N THR A 173 2.19 17.16 7.03
CA THR A 173 3.09 18.16 6.41
C THR A 173 4.01 17.58 5.34
N SER A 174 3.73 16.40 4.79
CA SER A 174 4.62 15.72 3.82
C SER A 174 4.12 15.71 2.38
N ILE A 175 5.04 15.42 1.45
CA ILE A 175 4.72 15.05 0.07
C ILE A 175 3.73 13.88 -0.02
N TYR A 176 3.66 12.98 0.96
CA TYR A 176 2.76 11.82 0.94
C TYR A 176 1.30 12.22 1.13
N LYS A 177 1.03 13.24 1.96
CA LYS A 177 -0.28 13.88 2.05
C LYS A 177 -0.64 14.64 0.76
N GLN A 178 0.35 15.28 0.13
CA GLN A 178 0.17 15.93 -1.17
C GLN A 178 0.02 14.95 -2.35
N ARG A 179 0.45 13.69 -2.20
CA ARG A 179 0.24 12.59 -3.16
C ARG A 179 -1.13 11.92 -3.04
N GLU A 180 -2.00 12.34 -2.12
CA GLU A 180 -3.41 11.92 -2.09
C GLU A 180 -4.20 12.44 -3.31
N ASN A 181 -5.40 11.89 -3.53
CA ASN A 181 -6.37 12.43 -4.50
C ASN A 181 -6.66 13.91 -4.18
N ALA A 182 -6.82 14.75 -5.21
CA ALA A 182 -7.00 16.19 -5.07
C ALA A 182 -8.17 16.60 -4.14
N ASN A 183 -9.21 15.78 -4.04
CA ASN A 183 -10.33 15.99 -3.11
C ASN A 183 -10.03 15.56 -1.65
N ARG A 184 -8.81 15.10 -1.35
CA ARG A 184 -8.36 14.63 -0.02
C ARG A 184 -7.11 15.34 0.52
N ARG A 185 -6.27 15.91 -0.37
CA ARG A 185 -5.02 16.64 -0.03
C ARG A 185 -5.19 17.74 1.05
N LEU A 186 -6.38 18.33 1.16
CA LEU A 186 -6.69 19.43 2.09
C LEU A 186 -7.33 18.99 3.42
N ASP A 187 -7.69 17.72 3.59
CA ASP A 187 -8.32 17.23 4.81
C ASP A 187 -7.25 16.91 5.86
N LEU A 188 -6.96 17.88 6.74
CA LEU A 188 -5.80 17.85 7.64
C LEU A 188 -6.14 17.40 9.08
N ASP A 189 -7.36 16.96 9.35
CA ASP A 189 -7.79 16.50 10.67
C ASP A 189 -7.18 15.14 11.04
N ALA A 190 -6.61 15.03 12.24
CA ALA A 190 -5.90 13.84 12.71
C ALA A 190 -6.84 12.64 12.90
N GLY A 191 -8.07 12.87 13.38
CA GLY A 191 -9.12 11.88 13.58
C GLY A 191 -9.59 11.18 12.31
N LEU A 192 -9.25 11.68 11.12
CA LEU A 192 -9.43 10.93 9.88
C LEU A 192 -8.40 9.79 9.70
N TYR A 193 -7.24 9.88 10.35
CA TYR A 193 -6.08 8.98 10.15
C TYR A 193 -5.67 8.22 11.42
N ILE A 194 -6.08 8.68 12.60
CA ILE A 194 -5.89 8.02 13.89
C ILE A 194 -7.27 7.65 14.46
N PRO A 195 -7.62 6.35 14.52
CA PRO A 195 -8.87 5.89 15.12
C PRO A 195 -8.97 6.21 16.62
N PHE A 196 -10.19 6.20 17.14
CA PHE A 196 -10.52 6.33 18.57
C PHE A 196 -10.21 7.71 19.18
N LEU A 197 -10.04 8.74 18.33
CA LEU A 197 -9.86 10.14 18.74
C LEU A 197 -11.17 10.88 19.02
N ASP A 198 -12.33 10.27 18.77
CA ASP A 198 -13.65 10.92 18.81
C ASP A 198 -13.89 11.61 20.18
N LYS A 199 -13.68 10.90 21.30
CA LYS A 199 -13.72 11.42 22.69
C LYS A 199 -12.82 12.64 22.96
N TYR A 200 -11.67 12.76 22.30
CA TYR A 200 -10.67 13.81 22.57
C TYR A 200 -10.83 15.02 21.66
N THR A 201 -11.26 14.78 20.41
CA THR A 201 -11.41 15.81 19.37
C THR A 201 -12.81 16.44 19.37
N GLY A 202 -13.82 15.74 19.90
CA GLY A 202 -15.23 16.12 19.77
C GLY A 202 -15.85 15.79 18.41
N PHE A 203 -15.03 15.34 17.44
CA PHE A 203 -15.48 14.82 16.15
C PHE A 203 -15.87 13.34 16.26
N HIS A 204 -16.43 12.77 15.19
CA HIS A 204 -17.06 11.44 15.21
C HIS A 204 -16.55 10.52 14.08
N TYR A 205 -15.32 10.72 13.59
CA TYR A 205 -14.80 10.02 12.42
C TYR A 205 -14.74 8.49 12.59
N THR A 206 -14.44 8.00 13.81
CA THR A 206 -14.42 6.56 14.09
C THR A 206 -15.84 6.00 14.13
N LYS A 207 -16.74 6.69 14.85
CA LYS A 207 -18.16 6.37 15.02
C LYS A 207 -18.94 6.35 13.71
N GLU A 208 -18.71 7.35 12.87
CA GLU A 208 -19.30 7.53 11.54
C GLU A 208 -18.50 6.79 10.43
N GLN A 209 -17.43 6.11 10.82
CA GLN A 209 -16.60 5.24 9.98
C GLN A 209 -15.94 5.93 8.77
N GLN A 210 -15.68 7.24 8.87
CA GLN A 210 -15.10 8.10 7.83
C GLN A 210 -13.56 7.96 7.70
N MET A 211 -13.01 6.89 8.28
CA MET A 211 -11.58 6.68 8.48
C MET A 211 -10.79 6.41 7.19
N ARG A 212 -9.62 7.04 7.08
CA ARG A 212 -8.71 7.06 5.92
C ARG A 212 -7.51 6.14 6.07
N ILE A 213 -7.45 5.43 7.18
CA ILE A 213 -6.33 4.60 7.65
C ILE A 213 -5.89 3.48 6.68
N GLY A 214 -6.75 3.12 5.72
CA GLY A 214 -6.46 2.13 4.70
C GLY A 214 -5.76 2.69 3.45
N PHE A 215 -5.63 4.01 3.30
CA PHE A 215 -5.09 4.58 2.05
C PHE A 215 -3.59 4.28 1.89
N PRO A 216 -3.14 3.79 0.71
CA PRO A 216 -1.72 3.42 0.50
C PRO A 216 -0.72 4.57 0.71
N THR A 217 -1.12 5.81 0.44
CA THR A 217 -0.30 7.01 0.69
C THR A 217 0.04 7.22 2.16
N TYR A 218 -0.84 6.80 3.07
CA TYR A 218 -0.66 6.88 4.51
C TYR A 218 -0.01 5.59 5.06
N MET A 219 -0.67 4.44 4.83
CA MET A 219 -0.30 3.19 5.46
C MET A 219 0.82 2.42 4.76
N GLY A 220 0.93 2.54 3.44
CA GLY A 220 1.88 1.77 2.63
C GLY A 220 3.33 2.03 3.03
N ARG A 221 3.71 3.30 3.21
CA ARG A 221 5.05 3.69 3.69
C ARG A 221 5.34 3.10 5.08
N ALA A 222 4.38 3.15 6.01
CA ALA A 222 4.55 2.62 7.36
C ALA A 222 4.77 1.10 7.37
N LEU A 223 3.93 0.35 6.65
CA LEU A 223 4.05 -1.12 6.55
C LEU A 223 5.38 -1.55 5.93
N TRP A 224 5.76 -0.98 4.78
CA TRP A 224 7.02 -1.36 4.14
C TRP A 224 8.24 -0.94 4.97
N TYR A 225 8.20 0.23 5.62
CA TYR A 225 9.26 0.63 6.54
C TYR A 225 9.41 -0.35 7.70
N ILE A 226 8.31 -0.82 8.32
CA ILE A 226 8.36 -1.88 9.34
C ILE A 226 9.01 -3.14 8.79
N PHE A 227 8.51 -3.68 7.68
CA PHE A 227 8.96 -4.96 7.14
C PHE A 227 10.46 -4.97 6.81
N HIS A 228 10.94 -3.94 6.12
CA HIS A 228 12.35 -3.83 5.75
C HIS A 228 13.25 -3.48 6.95
N THR A 229 12.79 -2.67 7.92
CA THR A 229 13.58 -2.36 9.13
C THR A 229 13.69 -3.57 10.07
N LEU A 230 12.62 -4.37 10.22
CA LEU A 230 12.68 -5.67 10.91
C LEU A 230 13.71 -6.59 10.25
N ALA A 231 13.64 -6.71 8.92
CA ALA A 231 14.50 -7.61 8.17
C ALA A 231 15.97 -7.16 8.17
N GLN A 232 16.24 -5.87 8.02
CA GLN A 232 17.60 -5.33 8.09
C GLN A 232 18.17 -5.45 9.50
N ARG A 233 17.40 -5.14 10.55
CA ARG A 233 17.86 -5.32 11.94
C ARG A 233 18.10 -6.78 12.33
N ILE A 234 17.44 -7.73 11.65
CA ILE A 234 17.78 -9.16 11.72
C ILE A 234 19.04 -9.48 10.90
N ALA A 235 19.19 -8.95 9.68
CA ALA A 235 20.40 -9.14 8.88
C ALA A 235 21.68 -8.62 9.58
N ASP A 236 21.57 -7.46 10.23
CA ASP A 236 22.63 -6.74 10.95
C ASP A 236 23.04 -7.39 12.29
N ASN A 237 22.44 -8.51 12.72
CA ASN A 237 22.75 -9.10 14.02
C ASN A 237 24.00 -10.00 14.00
N GLU A 238 24.80 -9.93 15.08
CA GLU A 238 25.97 -10.80 15.29
C GLU A 238 25.69 -12.01 16.21
N CYS A 239 24.42 -12.25 16.57
CA CYS A 239 24.02 -13.29 17.51
C CYS A 239 24.18 -14.72 16.95
N SER A 240 24.14 -15.71 17.87
CA SER A 240 24.28 -17.13 17.60
C SER A 240 23.18 -17.70 16.69
N VAL A 241 23.41 -18.90 16.14
CA VAL A 241 22.44 -19.60 15.28
C VAL A 241 21.12 -19.83 16.02
N ASP A 242 21.15 -20.33 17.26
CA ASP A 242 19.95 -20.62 18.06
C ASP A 242 19.07 -19.37 18.30
N ILE A 243 19.69 -18.19 18.46
CA ILE A 243 18.99 -16.91 18.59
C ILE A 243 18.39 -16.49 17.24
N ASN A 244 19.12 -16.72 16.14
CA ASN A 244 18.61 -16.46 14.80
C ASN A 244 17.44 -17.38 14.45
N ASP A 245 17.47 -18.67 14.79
CA ASP A 245 16.36 -19.59 14.58
C ASP A 245 15.07 -19.08 15.24
N LYS A 246 15.13 -18.65 16.51
CA LYS A 246 13.99 -18.06 17.22
C LYS A 246 13.50 -16.75 16.60
N LEU A 247 14.41 -15.82 16.25
CA LEU A 247 14.05 -14.57 15.57
C LEU A 247 13.36 -14.82 14.21
N PHE A 248 13.89 -15.76 13.42
CA PHE A 248 13.33 -16.14 12.13
C PHE A 248 12.02 -16.90 12.25
N GLU A 249 11.81 -17.71 13.30
CA GLU A 249 10.52 -18.34 13.59
C GLU A 249 9.44 -17.29 13.87
N ILE A 250 9.70 -16.36 14.78
CA ILE A 250 8.72 -15.31 15.12
C ILE A 250 8.51 -14.36 13.94
N ALA A 251 9.54 -14.07 13.15
CA ALA A 251 9.40 -13.34 11.88
C ALA A 251 8.49 -14.07 10.87
N LYS A 252 8.61 -15.39 10.73
CA LYS A 252 7.68 -16.19 9.92
C LYS A 252 6.26 -16.15 10.49
N ASN A 253 6.10 -16.31 11.80
CA ASN A 253 4.79 -16.26 12.45
C ASN A 253 4.12 -14.89 12.24
N PHE A 254 4.86 -13.79 12.41
CA PHE A 254 4.42 -12.42 12.11
C PHE A 254 4.00 -12.26 10.64
N VAL A 255 4.83 -12.70 9.67
CA VAL A 255 4.50 -12.59 8.25
C VAL A 255 3.23 -13.39 7.92
N VAL A 256 3.12 -14.64 8.39
CA VAL A 256 1.94 -15.48 8.09
C VAL A 256 0.68 -14.95 8.79
N TYR A 257 0.75 -14.46 10.03
CA TYR A 257 -0.40 -13.81 10.65
C TYR A 257 -0.79 -12.51 9.95
N PHE A 258 0.18 -11.71 9.50
CA PHE A 258 -0.10 -10.54 8.66
C PHE A 258 -0.81 -10.94 7.36
N THR A 259 -0.33 -12.00 6.67
CA THR A 259 -0.94 -12.46 5.42
C THR A 259 -2.40 -12.87 5.60
N LYS A 260 -2.77 -13.49 6.73
CA LYS A 260 -4.15 -13.95 6.97
C LYS A 260 -5.17 -12.81 7.11
N GLY A 261 -4.75 -11.60 7.48
CA GLY A 261 -5.63 -10.44 7.30
C GLY A 261 -5.30 -9.11 7.96
N SER A 262 -4.11 -8.91 8.53
CA SER A 262 -3.77 -7.72 9.33
C SER A 262 -3.26 -6.53 8.50
N HIS A 263 -3.92 -6.26 7.36
CA HIS A 263 -3.74 -5.05 6.58
C HIS A 263 -5.03 -4.20 6.68
N PRO A 264 -4.97 -2.93 7.12
CA PRO A 264 -6.17 -2.11 7.37
C PRO A 264 -6.86 -1.55 6.12
N CYS A 265 -6.44 -2.05 4.95
CA CYS A 265 -6.96 -1.71 3.62
C CYS A 265 -7.62 -2.98 3.04
N PRO A 266 -8.97 -3.05 2.98
CA PRO A 266 -9.68 -4.24 2.50
C PRO A 266 -9.30 -4.69 1.07
N ILE A 267 -9.14 -3.75 0.13
CA ILE A 267 -8.68 -4.04 -1.23
C ILE A 267 -7.22 -4.52 -1.25
N CYS A 268 -6.32 -3.87 -0.50
CA CYS A 268 -4.92 -4.29 -0.41
C CYS A 268 -4.77 -5.68 0.23
N LYS A 269 -5.59 -5.99 1.25
CA LYS A 269 -5.69 -7.31 1.89
C LYS A 269 -6.12 -8.39 0.89
N GLU A 270 -7.19 -8.15 0.13
CA GLU A 270 -7.69 -9.09 -0.87
C GLU A 270 -6.69 -9.32 -2.00
N HIS A 271 -6.09 -8.24 -2.52
CA HIS A 271 -5.03 -8.27 -3.53
C HIS A 271 -3.80 -9.07 -3.06
N PHE A 272 -3.34 -8.82 -1.83
CA PHE A 272 -2.19 -9.51 -1.26
C PHE A 272 -2.45 -11.01 -1.09
N ILE A 273 -3.60 -11.37 -0.52
CA ILE A 273 -3.97 -12.76 -0.21
C ILE A 273 -4.23 -13.56 -1.48
N SER A 274 -5.18 -13.12 -2.30
CA SER A 274 -5.74 -13.95 -3.36
C SER A 274 -5.10 -13.74 -4.73
N ARG A 275 -4.20 -12.75 -4.88
CA ARG A 275 -3.40 -12.53 -6.10
C ARG A 275 -1.90 -12.65 -5.82
N ILE A 276 -1.29 -11.78 -5.02
CA ILE A 276 0.17 -11.71 -4.83
C ILE A 276 0.78 -13.00 -4.25
N LEU A 277 0.25 -13.53 -3.14
CA LEU A 277 0.84 -14.70 -2.47
C LEU A 277 0.67 -16.02 -3.25
N VAL A 278 -0.27 -16.08 -4.17
CA VAL A 278 -0.64 -17.29 -4.93
C VAL A 278 -0.36 -17.19 -6.44
N ASN A 279 0.38 -16.18 -6.90
CA ASN A 279 0.61 -15.88 -8.32
C ASN A 279 -0.69 -15.74 -9.13
N ASP A 280 -1.75 -15.22 -8.50
CA ASP A 280 -3.07 -15.00 -9.10
C ASP A 280 -3.64 -16.24 -9.82
N ARG A 281 -3.24 -17.45 -9.38
CA ARG A 281 -3.56 -18.73 -10.04
C ARG A 281 -5.05 -19.08 -10.07
N PHE A 282 -5.89 -18.25 -9.48
CA PHE A 282 -7.35 -18.41 -9.45
C PHE A 282 -8.07 -17.46 -10.43
N ALA A 283 -7.34 -16.66 -11.21
CA ALA A 283 -7.85 -15.92 -12.36
C ALA A 283 -8.59 -16.87 -13.34
N PRO A 284 -9.67 -16.40 -14.00
CA PRO A 284 -10.56 -17.26 -14.79
C PRO A 284 -9.95 -17.76 -16.10
N ASP A 285 -9.01 -17.00 -16.67
CA ASP A 285 -8.15 -17.40 -17.78
C ASP A 285 -6.72 -16.85 -17.58
N SER A 286 -5.78 -17.17 -18.49
CA SER A 286 -4.40 -16.68 -18.39
C SER A 286 -4.23 -15.22 -18.82
N ILE A 287 -5.21 -14.63 -19.50
CA ILE A 287 -5.16 -13.26 -20.01
C ILE A 287 -5.52 -12.26 -18.92
N ASP A 288 -6.56 -12.51 -18.11
CA ASP A 288 -6.91 -11.68 -16.94
C ASP A 288 -5.93 -11.85 -15.77
N ASN A 289 -5.00 -12.81 -15.82
CA ASN A 289 -4.06 -13.11 -14.75
C ASN A 289 -2.99 -12.00 -14.56
N GLU A 290 -2.89 -11.42 -13.36
CA GLU A 290 -1.89 -10.41 -13.00
C GLU A 290 -0.46 -10.97 -13.05
N ALA A 291 -0.27 -12.26 -12.72
CA ALA A 291 1.03 -12.91 -12.77
C ALA A 291 1.59 -13.02 -14.21
N MET A 292 0.75 -13.18 -15.23
CA MET A 292 1.18 -13.15 -16.63
C MET A 292 1.55 -11.74 -17.10
N ARG A 293 0.84 -10.73 -16.57
CA ARG A 293 0.83 -9.36 -17.11
C ARG A 293 1.75 -8.38 -16.37
N TYR A 294 1.92 -8.53 -15.06
CA TYR A 294 2.50 -7.52 -14.17
C TYR A 294 3.62 -8.03 -13.26
N TYR A 295 3.48 -9.22 -12.67
CA TYR A 295 4.41 -9.63 -11.61
C TYR A 295 5.83 -9.91 -12.15
N PRO A 296 6.88 -9.49 -11.42
CA PRO A 296 8.25 -9.86 -11.76
C PRO A 296 8.49 -11.37 -11.65
N ILE A 297 9.35 -11.92 -12.51
CA ILE A 297 9.59 -13.37 -12.59
C ILE A 297 10.25 -13.94 -11.33
N GLU A 298 11.02 -13.12 -10.61
CA GLU A 298 11.60 -13.43 -9.30
C GLU A 298 10.53 -13.64 -8.21
N HIS A 299 9.39 -12.95 -8.28
CA HIS A 299 8.26 -13.17 -7.38
C HIS A 299 7.42 -14.40 -7.76
N LEU A 300 7.32 -14.67 -9.07
CA LEU A 300 6.63 -15.86 -9.58
C LEU A 300 7.35 -17.15 -9.16
N LEU A 301 8.67 -17.13 -9.18
CA LEU A 301 9.54 -18.25 -8.82
C LEU A 301 10.11 -18.16 -7.39
N LEU A 302 9.57 -17.26 -6.54
CA LEU A 302 9.95 -17.16 -5.13
C LEU A 302 9.56 -18.44 -4.40
N GLY A 303 10.55 -19.19 -3.90
CA GLY A 303 10.36 -20.54 -3.36
C GLY A 303 10.39 -21.66 -4.40
N GLY A 304 10.74 -21.37 -5.66
CA GLY A 304 10.77 -22.31 -6.77
C GLY A 304 9.46 -22.37 -7.57
N ILE A 305 9.38 -23.38 -8.44
CA ILE A 305 8.29 -23.57 -9.42
C ILE A 305 6.88 -23.59 -8.81
N ALA A 306 6.73 -23.99 -7.55
CA ALA A 306 5.46 -24.02 -6.84
C ALA A 306 4.80 -22.62 -6.72
N GLY A 307 5.59 -21.57 -6.54
CA GLY A 307 5.15 -20.16 -6.61
C GLY A 307 3.99 -19.78 -5.68
N ASP A 308 3.80 -20.50 -4.57
CA ASP A 308 2.66 -20.37 -3.66
C ASP A 308 3.07 -19.88 -2.27
N ALA A 309 2.09 -19.59 -1.41
CA ALA A 309 2.34 -19.05 -0.08
C ALA A 309 3.27 -19.92 0.80
N HIS A 310 3.20 -21.26 0.72
CA HIS A 310 4.12 -22.14 1.48
C HIS A 310 5.53 -22.05 0.90
N ALA A 311 5.65 -22.17 -0.42
CA ALA A 311 6.93 -22.06 -1.12
C ALA A 311 7.61 -20.71 -0.84
N LYS A 312 6.87 -19.59 -0.95
CA LYS A 312 7.37 -18.24 -0.70
C LYS A 312 7.84 -18.06 0.73
N ILE A 313 7.05 -18.45 1.73
CA ILE A 313 7.44 -18.35 3.16
C ILE A 313 8.62 -19.27 3.49
N SER A 314 8.76 -20.43 2.81
CA SER A 314 9.91 -21.34 3.01
C SER A 314 11.26 -20.73 2.61
N THR A 315 11.29 -19.59 1.91
CA THR A 315 12.54 -18.87 1.63
C THR A 315 13.14 -18.20 2.87
N ILE A 316 12.33 -17.90 3.90
CA ILE A 316 12.74 -17.23 5.14
C ILE A 316 13.45 -18.22 6.07
N LYS A 317 14.79 -18.16 6.13
CA LYS A 317 15.67 -19.18 6.73
C LYS A 317 16.75 -18.55 7.60
N ALA A 318 16.87 -18.96 8.87
CA ALA A 318 17.92 -18.48 9.77
C ALA A 318 19.35 -18.81 9.30
N SER A 319 19.52 -19.83 8.44
CA SER A 319 20.78 -20.16 7.79
C SER A 319 21.27 -19.10 6.80
N ASP A 320 20.43 -18.12 6.43
CA ASP A 320 20.78 -16.94 5.66
C ASP A 320 20.10 -15.71 6.30
N LYS A 321 20.90 -14.91 7.03
CA LYS A 321 20.43 -13.71 7.73
C LYS A 321 19.78 -12.68 6.80
N ASN A 322 20.07 -12.70 5.49
CA ASN A 322 19.51 -11.78 4.51
C ASN A 322 18.18 -12.29 3.89
N SER A 323 17.83 -13.56 4.08
CA SER A 323 16.69 -14.19 3.39
C SER A 323 15.34 -13.49 3.65
N LEU A 324 15.15 -12.92 4.85
CA LEU A 324 13.95 -12.14 5.18
C LEU A 324 13.92 -10.78 4.45
N ALA A 325 15.08 -10.14 4.27
CA ALA A 325 15.19 -8.88 3.53
C ALA A 325 14.97 -9.10 2.03
N ALA A 326 15.55 -10.18 1.48
CA ALA A 326 15.30 -10.63 0.12
C ALA A 326 13.81 -10.96 -0.12
N PHE A 327 13.17 -11.68 0.82
CA PHE A 327 11.74 -11.99 0.77
C PHE A 327 10.89 -10.71 0.69
N PHE A 328 11.05 -9.76 1.60
CA PHE A 328 10.27 -8.53 1.58
C PHE A 328 10.57 -7.65 0.37
N TRP A 329 11.81 -7.64 -0.14
CA TRP A 329 12.16 -6.92 -1.37
C TRP A 329 11.42 -7.50 -2.58
N ILE A 330 11.48 -8.82 -2.80
CA ILE A 330 10.79 -9.49 -3.92
C ILE A 330 9.26 -9.30 -3.83
N VAL A 331 8.69 -9.41 -2.62
CA VAL A 331 7.25 -9.25 -2.40
C VAL A 331 6.80 -7.77 -2.55
N HIS A 332 7.61 -6.81 -2.09
CA HIS A 332 7.36 -5.38 -2.33
C HIS A 332 7.40 -5.05 -3.82
N ASN A 333 8.33 -5.64 -4.57
CA ASN A 333 8.45 -5.44 -6.01
C ASN A 333 7.19 -5.91 -6.76
N ALA A 334 6.60 -7.03 -6.35
CA ALA A 334 5.38 -7.56 -6.96
C ALA A 334 4.15 -6.66 -6.74
N VAL A 335 3.98 -6.13 -5.53
CA VAL A 335 2.92 -5.15 -5.20
C VAL A 335 3.13 -3.87 -6.02
N THR A 336 4.35 -3.32 -6.01
CA THR A 336 4.72 -2.10 -6.77
C THR A 336 4.55 -2.26 -8.28
N ALA A 337 4.66 -3.48 -8.83
CA ALA A 337 4.45 -3.75 -10.25
C ALA A 337 2.97 -3.75 -10.69
N SER A 338 2.04 -3.95 -9.73
CA SER A 338 0.62 -4.26 -9.99
C SER A 338 -0.39 -3.25 -9.45
N VAL A 339 -0.02 -2.37 -8.50
CA VAL A 339 -0.89 -1.27 -8.06
C VAL A 339 -1.04 -0.16 -9.11
N ASP A 340 -2.13 0.60 -9.06
CA ASP A 340 -2.46 1.66 -10.03
C ASP A 340 -1.34 2.69 -10.24
N ASN A 341 -0.69 3.18 -9.18
CA ASN A 341 0.47 4.08 -9.31
C ASN A 341 1.62 3.44 -10.07
N GLY A 342 1.78 2.12 -9.90
CA GLY A 342 2.63 1.26 -10.72
C GLY A 342 2.39 1.45 -12.21
N CYS A 343 1.13 1.61 -12.64
CA CYS A 343 0.68 1.72 -14.04
C CYS A 343 0.50 3.16 -14.54
N SER A 344 0.22 4.11 -13.66
CA SER A 344 0.00 5.51 -14.04
C SER A 344 1.29 6.32 -14.19
N CYS A 345 2.21 6.21 -13.23
CA CYS A 345 3.39 7.08 -13.18
C CYS A 345 4.61 6.46 -13.86
N PHE A 346 4.80 5.14 -13.70
CA PHE A 346 6.06 4.46 -14.04
C PHE A 346 6.04 3.74 -15.39
N THR A 347 5.73 4.48 -16.45
CA THR A 347 6.01 4.04 -17.83
C THR A 347 7.51 3.87 -18.04
N GLU A 348 8.28 4.93 -17.75
CA GLU A 348 9.75 4.99 -17.69
C GLU A 348 10.16 5.82 -16.43
N GLU A 349 11.46 6.05 -16.17
CA GLU A 349 12.00 6.62 -14.90
C GLU A 349 11.79 8.15 -14.70
N ASN A 350 10.66 8.68 -15.18
CA ASN A 350 10.32 10.10 -15.05
C ASN A 350 9.92 10.45 -13.61
N GLU A 351 10.37 11.60 -13.12
CA GLU A 351 9.94 12.19 -11.85
C GLU A 351 8.54 12.82 -12.00
N ASP A 352 7.66 12.63 -11.01
CA ASP A 352 6.36 13.31 -10.96
C ASP A 352 6.58 14.74 -10.43
N ASP A 353 6.89 15.65 -11.33
CA ASP A 353 7.18 17.05 -11.00
C ASP A 353 5.99 17.78 -10.36
N LYS A 354 6.29 18.81 -9.54
CA LYS A 354 5.28 19.65 -8.89
C LYS A 354 4.36 20.28 -9.96
N PRO A 355 3.02 20.11 -9.90
CA PRO A 355 2.21 19.91 -8.69
C PRO A 355 1.78 18.47 -8.34
N TYR A 356 2.59 17.45 -8.68
CA TYR A 356 2.29 16.02 -8.46
C TYR A 356 1.01 15.62 -9.19
N ASN A 357 1.17 15.50 -10.51
CA ASN A 357 0.11 15.49 -11.52
C ASN A 357 -0.11 14.10 -12.13
N CYS A 358 0.54 13.05 -11.61
CA CYS A 358 0.33 11.68 -12.05
C CYS A 358 -1.14 11.23 -11.90
N VAL A 359 -1.90 11.40 -12.98
CA VAL A 359 -3.27 10.93 -13.17
C VAL A 359 -3.29 10.15 -14.47
N MET A 360 -3.67 8.87 -14.41
CA MET A 360 -3.74 8.02 -15.59
C MET A 360 -5.10 8.08 -16.25
N ASP A 361 -5.09 8.52 -17.51
CA ASP A 361 -6.18 8.23 -18.43
C ASP A 361 -5.77 7.06 -19.33
N TYR A 362 -6.23 5.86 -18.97
CA TYR A 362 -5.94 4.61 -19.67
C TYR A 362 -6.40 4.60 -21.14
N ARG A 363 -7.25 5.56 -21.55
CA ARG A 363 -7.75 5.73 -22.91
C ARG A 363 -6.77 6.47 -23.82
N PHE A 364 -5.89 7.30 -23.24
CA PHE A 364 -4.96 8.16 -23.98
C PHE A 364 -3.48 7.85 -23.69
N GLN A 365 -3.16 7.39 -22.48
CA GLN A 365 -1.80 7.03 -22.10
C GLN A 365 -1.46 5.60 -22.55
N VAL A 366 -0.35 5.45 -23.26
CA VAL A 366 0.16 4.17 -23.76
C VAL A 366 1.38 3.75 -22.94
N GLN A 367 1.27 2.65 -22.20
CA GLN A 367 2.43 1.93 -21.68
C GLN A 367 3.19 1.31 -22.87
N GLN A 368 4.47 1.66 -23.07
CA GLN A 368 5.27 1.14 -24.18
C GLN A 368 5.57 -0.37 -24.06
N GLN A 369 5.59 -0.90 -22.83
CA GLN A 369 5.92 -2.28 -22.51
C GLN A 369 4.72 -2.97 -21.85
N PHE A 370 3.71 -3.31 -22.65
CA PHE A 370 2.57 -4.12 -22.22
C PHE A 370 2.55 -5.45 -23.01
N PRO A 371 2.46 -6.63 -22.34
CA PRO A 371 2.48 -6.84 -20.89
C PRO A 371 3.84 -6.50 -20.28
N ARG A 372 3.88 -6.30 -18.97
CA ARG A 372 5.07 -5.92 -18.17
C ARG A 372 6.01 -7.09 -17.89
N GLN A 373 6.05 -8.05 -18.81
CA GLN A 373 7.06 -9.11 -18.81
C GLN A 373 8.44 -8.47 -18.94
N GLN A 374 9.50 -9.17 -18.56
CA GLN A 374 10.88 -8.66 -18.68
C GLN A 374 11.16 -7.42 -17.81
N ARG A 375 10.33 -7.17 -16.78
CA ARG A 375 10.57 -6.19 -15.70
C ARG A 375 10.94 -6.91 -14.40
N SER A 376 12.10 -7.57 -14.41
CA SER A 376 12.78 -8.22 -13.26
C SER A 376 13.36 -7.25 -12.22
N TYR A 377 12.89 -5.99 -12.25
CA TYR A 377 13.20 -4.95 -11.26
C TYR A 377 12.20 -3.78 -11.38
N PRO A 378 11.65 -3.28 -10.26
CA PRO A 378 11.11 -1.92 -10.19
C PRO A 378 12.26 -0.96 -9.88
N PHE A 379 12.79 -0.30 -10.93
CA PHE A 379 13.91 0.65 -10.83
C PHE A 379 13.80 1.56 -9.61
N MET A 380 14.89 1.84 -8.89
CA MET A 380 14.81 2.37 -7.52
C MET A 380 14.10 3.73 -7.35
N LYS A 381 13.84 4.52 -8.40
CA LYS A 381 12.88 5.64 -8.28
C LYS A 381 11.46 5.19 -7.89
N ARG A 382 11.05 3.94 -8.19
CA ARG A 382 9.79 3.35 -7.67
C ARG A 382 9.83 3.09 -6.16
N PHE A 383 11.00 3.14 -5.52
CA PHE A 383 11.17 3.17 -4.06
C PHE A 383 11.04 4.60 -3.47
N GLU A 384 10.62 5.62 -4.23
CA GLU A 384 10.31 6.99 -3.76
C GLU A 384 9.22 7.12 -2.65
N PHE A 385 8.68 6.00 -2.17
CA PHE A 385 7.93 5.97 -0.91
C PHE A 385 8.83 5.92 0.34
N ILE A 386 10.13 5.67 0.16
CA ILE A 386 11.06 5.32 1.24
C ILE A 386 12.41 6.05 1.11
N LEU A 387 12.75 6.59 -0.07
CA LEU A 387 13.94 7.43 -0.22
C LEU A 387 13.85 8.68 0.66
N THR A 388 14.80 8.80 1.58
CA THR A 388 15.05 9.98 2.41
C THR A 388 15.58 11.15 1.56
N PRO A 389 15.46 12.42 1.98
CA PRO A 389 15.99 13.57 1.26
C PRO A 389 17.45 13.39 0.78
N ASP A 390 18.27 12.70 1.57
CA ASP A 390 19.60 12.17 1.22
C ASP A 390 19.57 11.08 0.10
N HIS A 391 19.01 11.41 -1.05
CA HIS A 391 18.94 10.53 -2.22
C HIS A 391 20.35 10.29 -2.78
N ASN A 392 21.00 9.21 -2.36
CA ASN A 392 22.26 8.75 -2.95
C ASN A 392 22.02 8.11 -4.33
N TYR A 393 21.60 8.92 -5.30
CA TYR A 393 21.32 8.50 -6.69
C TYR A 393 22.46 7.69 -7.30
N THR A 394 23.72 8.04 -6.99
CA THR A 394 24.91 7.27 -7.41
C THR A 394 24.85 5.81 -6.98
N LEU A 395 24.53 5.51 -5.71
CA LEU A 395 24.41 4.12 -5.24
C LEU A 395 23.27 3.36 -5.93
N PHE A 396 22.18 4.06 -6.28
CA PHE A 396 21.06 3.48 -7.02
C PHE A 396 21.40 3.22 -8.50
N ASP A 397 22.08 4.16 -9.16
CA ASP A 397 22.56 4.04 -10.54
C ASP A 397 23.64 2.94 -10.66
N ASP A 398 24.62 2.90 -9.75
CA ASP A 398 25.68 1.88 -9.70
C ASP A 398 25.11 0.47 -9.53
N ALA A 399 24.14 0.29 -8.63
CA ALA A 399 23.48 -0.99 -8.41
C ALA A 399 22.63 -1.41 -9.62
N ARG A 400 21.85 -0.51 -10.22
CA ARG A 400 21.13 -0.77 -11.47
C ARG A 400 22.09 -1.21 -12.58
N ASP A 401 23.23 -0.56 -12.71
CA ASP A 401 24.17 -0.78 -13.79
C ASP A 401 24.95 -2.10 -13.65
N GLN A 402 25.20 -2.56 -12.42
CA GLN A 402 25.66 -3.92 -12.13
C GLN A 402 24.65 -4.98 -12.62
N PHE A 403 23.36 -4.79 -12.37
CA PHE A 403 22.34 -5.81 -12.70
C PHE A 403 22.04 -5.91 -14.21
N ARG A 404 22.35 -4.91 -15.03
CA ARG A 404 22.00 -4.84 -16.48
C ARG A 404 22.25 -6.15 -17.24
N SER A 405 23.39 -6.82 -16.98
CA SER A 405 23.75 -8.08 -17.65
C SER A 405 22.86 -9.26 -17.23
N ILE A 406 22.51 -9.36 -15.94
CA ILE A 406 21.65 -10.43 -15.42
C ILE A 406 20.19 -10.18 -15.79
N LEU A 407 19.73 -8.93 -15.70
CA LEU A 407 18.40 -8.51 -16.17
C LEU A 407 18.20 -8.88 -17.65
N GLY A 408 19.18 -8.60 -18.51
CA GLY A 408 19.12 -9.00 -19.94
C GLY A 408 19.01 -10.51 -20.16
N GLN A 409 19.67 -11.33 -19.33
CA GLN A 409 19.57 -12.78 -19.38
C GLN A 409 18.20 -13.28 -18.88
N ILE A 410 17.76 -12.82 -17.71
CA ILE A 410 16.44 -13.12 -17.14
C ILE A 410 15.34 -12.79 -18.17
N ASN A 411 15.45 -11.61 -18.80
CA ASN A 411 14.48 -11.14 -19.78
C ASN A 411 14.45 -11.95 -21.08
N SER A 412 15.55 -12.63 -21.46
CA SER A 412 15.54 -13.52 -22.63
C SER A 412 14.90 -14.89 -22.34
N LEU A 413 14.82 -15.29 -21.06
CA LEU A 413 14.17 -16.52 -20.59
C LEU A 413 12.70 -16.28 -20.20
N ASP A 414 12.40 -15.14 -19.58
CA ASP A 414 11.06 -14.68 -19.22
C ASP A 414 10.24 -14.35 -20.48
N THR A 415 9.46 -15.34 -20.93
CA THR A 415 8.68 -15.29 -22.16
C THR A 415 7.21 -15.62 -21.90
N PHE A 416 6.32 -15.03 -22.70
CA PHE A 416 4.89 -15.33 -22.69
C PHE A 416 4.59 -16.84 -22.77
N ALA A 417 5.37 -17.61 -23.54
CA ALA A 417 5.26 -19.06 -23.61
C ALA A 417 5.53 -19.73 -22.25
N LEU A 418 6.67 -19.39 -21.62
CA LEU A 418 7.04 -19.92 -20.31
C LEU A 418 6.04 -19.53 -19.21
N ARG A 419 5.53 -18.30 -19.21
CA ARG A 419 4.50 -17.86 -18.25
C ARG A 419 3.20 -18.64 -18.43
N ASN A 420 2.79 -18.98 -19.65
CA ASN A 420 1.62 -19.85 -19.87
C ASN A 420 1.86 -21.30 -19.38
N GLU A 421 3.08 -21.83 -19.50
CA GLU A 421 3.41 -23.14 -18.90
C GLU A 421 3.36 -23.11 -17.37
N LEU A 422 3.90 -22.06 -16.74
CA LEU A 422 3.82 -21.83 -15.29
C LEU A 422 2.36 -21.69 -14.80
N ILE A 423 1.54 -20.90 -15.50
CA ILE A 423 0.12 -20.72 -15.15
C ILE A 423 -0.65 -22.03 -15.34
N SER A 424 -0.41 -22.77 -16.44
CA SER A 424 -1.03 -24.08 -16.64
C SER A 424 -0.61 -25.08 -15.56
N TYR A 425 0.64 -25.04 -15.09
CA TYR A 425 1.10 -25.84 -13.97
C TYR A 425 0.37 -25.49 -12.67
N TRP A 426 0.26 -24.21 -12.31
CA TRP A 426 -0.43 -23.76 -11.09
C TRP A 426 -1.96 -23.97 -11.13
N GLN A 427 -2.59 -23.89 -12.30
CA GLN A 427 -4.04 -24.04 -12.47
C GLN A 427 -4.50 -25.49 -12.62
N THR A 428 -3.75 -26.34 -13.34
CA THR A 428 -4.20 -27.71 -13.70
C THR A 428 -3.24 -28.82 -13.30
N GLY A 429 -2.11 -28.51 -12.65
CA GLY A 429 -1.07 -29.50 -12.32
C GLY A 429 -0.32 -30.05 -13.53
N LYS A 430 -0.51 -29.46 -14.72
CA LYS A 430 0.16 -29.90 -15.95
C LYS A 430 1.66 -29.63 -15.84
N ASN A 431 2.48 -30.67 -16.00
CA ASN A 431 3.94 -30.53 -16.03
C ASN A 431 4.40 -29.52 -17.09
N ILE A 432 5.38 -28.69 -16.71
CA ILE A 432 6.13 -27.84 -17.64
C ILE A 432 6.97 -28.73 -18.57
N SER A 433 7.18 -28.28 -19.81
CA SER A 433 8.04 -28.96 -20.79
C SER A 433 9.50 -29.05 -20.34
N ALA A 434 10.28 -29.93 -20.96
CA ALA A 434 11.72 -30.06 -20.64
C ALA A 434 12.50 -28.76 -20.94
N ASP A 435 12.12 -28.02 -21.98
CA ASP A 435 12.65 -26.69 -22.31
C ASP A 435 12.23 -25.65 -21.26
N GLY A 436 10.94 -25.58 -20.93
CA GLY A 436 10.44 -24.68 -19.89
C GLY A 436 11.07 -24.95 -18.51
N GLN A 437 11.27 -26.21 -18.15
CA GLN A 437 11.94 -26.61 -16.91
C GLN A 437 13.43 -26.22 -16.90
N SER A 438 14.12 -26.35 -18.04
CA SER A 438 15.49 -25.86 -18.21
C SER A 438 15.57 -24.34 -18.03
N LYS A 439 14.61 -23.60 -18.58
CA LYS A 439 14.49 -22.13 -18.43
C LYS A 439 14.17 -21.73 -16.99
N VAL A 440 13.29 -22.46 -16.28
CA VAL A 440 13.02 -22.24 -14.86
C VAL A 440 14.28 -22.44 -14.01
N THR A 441 15.08 -23.47 -14.27
CA THR A 441 16.34 -23.71 -13.56
C THR A 441 17.35 -22.56 -13.78
N GLN A 442 17.53 -22.13 -15.03
CA GLN A 442 18.41 -20.99 -15.36
C GLN A 442 17.90 -19.67 -14.76
N LEU A 443 16.60 -19.43 -14.78
CA LEU A 443 15.98 -18.27 -14.12
C LEU A 443 16.24 -18.28 -12.62
N LEU A 444 16.06 -19.41 -11.93
CA LEU A 444 16.31 -19.52 -10.48
C LEU A 444 17.77 -19.20 -10.12
N GLU A 445 18.74 -19.65 -10.92
CA GLU A 445 20.15 -19.32 -10.74
C GLU A 445 20.43 -17.82 -10.94
N LEU A 446 19.90 -17.23 -12.01
CA LEU A 446 20.04 -15.79 -12.30
C LEU A 446 19.34 -14.90 -11.25
N ILE A 447 18.15 -15.30 -10.79
CA ILE A 447 17.39 -14.62 -9.72
C ILE A 447 18.18 -14.66 -8.41
N ASN A 448 18.75 -15.82 -8.05
CA ASN A 448 19.59 -15.96 -6.86
C ASN A 448 20.86 -15.09 -6.95
N ASN A 449 21.52 -15.06 -8.11
CA ASN A 449 22.68 -14.19 -8.35
C ASN A 449 22.32 -12.70 -8.23
N MET A 450 21.23 -12.26 -8.89
CA MET A 450 20.70 -10.90 -8.79
C MET A 450 20.36 -10.50 -7.34
N THR A 451 19.70 -11.40 -6.60
CA THR A 451 19.32 -11.18 -5.20
C THR A 451 20.56 -10.98 -4.33
N ASN A 452 21.58 -11.83 -4.47
CA ASN A 452 22.83 -11.72 -3.72
C ASN A 452 23.59 -10.43 -4.05
N GLN A 453 23.62 -10.01 -5.32
CA GLN A 453 24.21 -8.72 -5.70
C GLN A 453 23.41 -7.53 -5.16
N PHE A 454 22.08 -7.61 -5.13
CA PHE A 454 21.26 -6.55 -4.53
C PHE A 454 21.47 -6.42 -3.02
N ILE A 455 21.54 -7.52 -2.28
CA ILE A 455 21.93 -7.49 -0.86
C ILE A 455 23.34 -6.88 -0.69
N ALA A 456 24.32 -7.31 -1.51
CA ALA A 456 25.68 -6.79 -1.47
C ALA A 456 25.81 -5.29 -1.86
N SER A 457 24.81 -4.71 -2.53
CA SER A 457 24.82 -3.29 -2.95
C SER A 457 24.70 -2.28 -1.80
N LYS A 458 24.48 -2.74 -0.55
CA LYS A 458 24.25 -1.89 0.65
C LYS A 458 23.05 -0.93 0.54
N VAL A 459 22.18 -1.09 -0.45
CA VAL A 459 21.00 -0.23 -0.64
C VAL A 459 19.98 -0.42 0.50
N LEU A 460 19.73 -1.66 0.94
CA LEU A 460 18.83 -1.90 2.07
C LEU A 460 19.43 -1.40 3.39
N GLU A 461 20.70 -1.74 3.67
CA GLU A 461 21.50 -1.24 4.79
C GLU A 461 21.39 0.29 4.89
N LYS A 462 21.71 1.03 3.82
CA LYS A 462 21.71 2.50 3.81
C LYS A 462 20.35 3.14 4.10
N VAL A 463 19.23 2.42 3.88
CA VAL A 463 17.86 2.94 4.07
C VAL A 463 17.22 2.46 5.37
N TYR A 464 17.53 1.24 5.82
CA TYR A 464 16.81 0.53 6.88
C TYR A 464 17.67 0.06 8.06
N THR A 465 19.02 0.12 7.99
CA THR A 465 19.85 -0.15 9.16
C THR A 465 19.50 0.86 10.24
N TYR A 466 19.14 0.32 11.41
CA TYR A 466 18.41 1.08 12.42
C TYR A 466 19.30 2.08 13.17
N SER A 467 20.52 1.66 13.51
CA SER A 467 21.57 2.51 14.08
C SER A 467 22.90 1.77 14.09
N ASP A 468 23.92 2.38 13.47
CA ASP A 468 25.31 1.89 13.46
C ASP A 468 25.96 1.93 14.86
N THR A 469 25.33 2.59 15.84
CA THR A 469 25.91 2.88 17.16
C THR A 469 25.34 2.07 18.31
N VAL A 470 24.28 1.28 18.08
CA VAL A 470 23.66 0.41 19.10
C VAL A 470 23.60 -1.04 18.59
N PRO A 471 24.63 -1.86 18.85
CA PRO A 471 24.59 -3.29 18.56
C PRO A 471 23.51 -3.99 19.41
N LEU A 472 23.00 -5.11 18.91
CA LEU A 472 22.02 -5.92 19.64
C LEU A 472 22.68 -6.68 20.80
N ASN A 473 22.12 -6.56 22.00
CA ASN A 473 22.51 -7.47 23.09
C ASN A 473 21.79 -8.82 22.88
N CYS A 474 22.57 -9.86 22.59
CA CYS A 474 22.08 -11.20 22.28
C CYS A 474 21.55 -11.95 23.51
N ASP A 475 22.12 -11.72 24.70
CA ASP A 475 21.63 -12.33 25.94
C ASP A 475 20.25 -11.78 26.29
N ILE A 476 20.04 -10.47 26.09
CA ILE A 476 18.74 -9.82 26.21
C ILE A 476 17.74 -10.40 25.20
N ILE A 477 18.12 -10.61 23.93
CA ILE A 477 17.22 -11.25 22.95
C ILE A 477 16.72 -12.59 23.49
N LEU A 478 17.62 -13.44 23.97
CA LEU A 478 17.24 -14.76 24.48
C LEU A 478 16.27 -14.66 25.68
N GLU A 479 16.54 -13.75 26.62
CA GLU A 479 15.64 -13.46 27.76
C GLU A 479 14.24 -13.04 27.30
N LYS A 480 14.12 -12.09 26.36
CA LYS A 480 12.81 -11.58 25.90
C LYS A 480 12.05 -12.62 25.08
N LEU A 481 12.74 -13.47 24.31
CA LEU A 481 12.08 -14.52 23.53
C LEU A 481 11.61 -15.70 24.40
N ASP A 482 12.36 -16.08 25.43
CA ASP A 482 12.01 -17.22 26.31
C ASP A 482 11.06 -16.85 27.46
N SER A 483 10.95 -15.57 27.82
CA SER A 483 9.93 -15.07 28.76
C SER A 483 8.57 -14.77 28.11
N SER A 484 8.51 -14.76 26.77
CA SER A 484 7.30 -14.44 26.02
C SER A 484 6.33 -15.64 25.91
N PRO A 485 5.08 -15.55 26.41
CA PRO A 485 4.10 -16.62 26.23
C PRO A 485 3.80 -16.83 24.74
N GLN A 486 4.16 -18.00 24.21
CA GLN A 486 4.03 -18.30 22.78
C GLN A 486 2.57 -18.24 22.31
N VAL A 487 2.38 -17.69 21.12
CA VAL A 487 1.15 -17.84 20.32
C VAL A 487 1.26 -19.09 19.46
N ASP A 488 0.13 -19.68 19.08
CA ASP A 488 0.09 -20.85 18.20
C ASP A 488 0.86 -20.60 16.89
N THR A 489 1.50 -21.63 16.33
CA THR A 489 2.12 -21.52 15.01
C THR A 489 1.03 -21.36 13.93
N PRO A 490 1.04 -20.29 13.13
CA PRO A 490 -0.02 -20.04 12.15
C PRO A 490 0.06 -20.99 10.95
N THR A 491 -1.04 -21.66 10.64
CA THR A 491 -1.20 -22.38 9.37
C THR A 491 -1.20 -21.41 8.19
N ILE A 492 -0.34 -21.64 7.20
CA ILE A 492 -0.34 -20.94 5.90
C ILE A 492 -1.49 -21.49 5.04
N VAL A 493 -2.32 -20.60 4.49
CA VAL A 493 -3.55 -20.95 3.74
C VAL A 493 -3.52 -20.43 2.31
N PHE A 494 -4.10 -21.17 1.36
CA PHE A 494 -4.23 -20.79 -0.05
C PHE A 494 -5.60 -20.20 -0.36
N ASP A 495 -5.83 -18.98 0.09
CA ASP A 495 -7.15 -18.35 0.02
C ASP A 495 -7.49 -17.79 -1.37
N LYS A 496 -8.58 -18.30 -1.94
CA LYS A 496 -9.24 -17.69 -3.10
C LYS A 496 -10.05 -16.48 -2.68
N THR A 497 -10.34 -15.61 -3.64
CA THR A 497 -11.37 -14.57 -3.47
C THR A 497 -12.74 -15.21 -3.24
N PRO A 498 -13.53 -14.80 -2.23
CA PRO A 498 -14.87 -15.34 -2.01
C PRO A 498 -15.76 -15.12 -3.24
N ALA A 499 -16.54 -16.13 -3.65
CA ALA A 499 -17.32 -16.07 -4.89
C ALA A 499 -18.34 -14.91 -4.92
N VAL A 500 -18.87 -14.50 -3.76
CA VAL A 500 -19.76 -13.34 -3.61
C VAL A 500 -19.07 -12.01 -3.90
N CYS A 501 -17.74 -11.94 -3.84
CA CYS A 501 -16.97 -10.74 -4.15
C CYS A 501 -16.84 -10.46 -5.65
N LYS A 502 -17.08 -11.45 -6.53
CA LYS A 502 -16.90 -11.30 -7.99
C LYS A 502 -17.59 -10.06 -8.61
N PRO A 503 -18.81 -9.64 -8.21
CA PRO A 503 -19.44 -8.43 -8.75
C PRO A 503 -18.82 -7.10 -8.24
N TYR A 504 -18.02 -7.15 -7.19
CA TYR A 504 -17.40 -5.99 -6.55
C TYR A 504 -15.97 -5.76 -6.99
N LEU A 505 -15.29 -6.79 -7.54
CA LEU A 505 -13.93 -6.70 -8.06
C LEU A 505 -13.84 -5.62 -9.15
N GLN A 506 -13.15 -4.53 -8.86
CA GLN A 506 -12.87 -3.50 -9.85
C GLN A 506 -11.61 -3.88 -10.64
N PRO A 507 -11.65 -3.86 -11.99
CA PRO A 507 -10.43 -3.92 -12.78
C PRO A 507 -9.56 -2.69 -12.44
N SER A 508 -8.28 -2.91 -12.12
CA SER A 508 -7.31 -1.84 -11.89
C SER A 508 -7.18 -0.93 -13.12
N LEU A 509 -6.57 0.25 -13.01
CA LEU A 509 -6.27 1.09 -14.17
C LEU A 509 -5.33 0.37 -15.16
N CYS A 510 -4.49 -0.55 -14.67
CA CYS A 510 -3.72 -1.48 -15.49
C CYS A 510 -4.63 -2.38 -16.34
N ASP A 511 -5.66 -2.97 -15.72
CA ASP A 511 -6.62 -3.86 -16.37
C ASP A 511 -7.53 -3.09 -17.33
N GLN A 512 -7.98 -1.90 -16.96
CA GLN A 512 -8.80 -1.05 -17.82
C GLN A 512 -8.05 -0.65 -19.09
N GLN A 513 -6.75 -0.35 -19.01
CA GLN A 513 -5.89 -0.12 -20.18
C GLN A 513 -5.79 -1.36 -21.08
N TYR A 514 -5.65 -2.55 -20.48
CA TYR A 514 -5.57 -3.81 -21.21
C TYR A 514 -6.90 -4.15 -21.91
N LEU A 515 -7.99 -4.16 -21.16
CA LEU A 515 -9.33 -4.47 -21.65
C LEU A 515 -9.74 -3.53 -22.79
N TYR A 516 -9.43 -2.22 -22.65
CA TYR A 516 -9.63 -1.24 -23.69
C TYR A 516 -8.87 -1.60 -24.98
N ARG A 517 -7.59 -1.98 -24.89
CA ARG A 517 -6.74 -2.29 -26.05
C ARG A 517 -7.12 -3.55 -26.82
N TYR A 518 -7.60 -4.59 -26.13
CA TYR A 518 -7.80 -5.91 -26.75
C TYR A 518 -9.28 -6.22 -27.05
N PHE A 519 -10.23 -5.68 -26.28
CA PHE A 519 -11.66 -5.94 -26.47
C PHE A 519 -12.44 -4.77 -27.09
N THR A 520 -11.92 -3.54 -27.05
CA THR A 520 -12.36 -2.49 -27.99
C THR A 520 -11.40 -2.48 -29.17
N LYS A 521 -11.93 -2.43 -30.40
CA LYS A 521 -11.06 -2.17 -31.57
C LYS A 521 -10.40 -0.81 -31.33
N PRO A 522 -9.07 -0.68 -31.44
CA PRO A 522 -8.44 0.63 -31.35
C PRO A 522 -9.10 1.55 -32.39
N PRO A 523 -9.40 2.81 -32.05
CA PRO A 523 -9.94 3.75 -33.02
C PRO A 523 -8.97 3.80 -34.21
N THR A 524 -9.45 3.42 -35.38
CA THR A 524 -8.63 3.45 -36.59
C THR A 524 -8.15 4.88 -36.79
N ASN A 525 -6.84 5.10 -36.64
CA ASN A 525 -6.22 6.41 -36.83
C ASN A 525 -6.81 7.04 -38.11
N PRO A 526 -7.37 8.25 -38.05
CA PRO A 526 -8.01 8.85 -39.22
C PRO A 526 -6.97 8.99 -40.31
N THR A 527 -7.11 8.19 -41.37
CA THR A 527 -6.14 8.14 -42.47
C THR A 527 -5.93 9.53 -43.02
N SER A 528 -4.67 9.98 -43.06
CA SER A 528 -4.26 11.28 -43.57
C SER A 528 -4.32 11.34 -45.11
N SER A 529 -5.48 11.02 -45.68
CA SER A 529 -5.81 11.08 -47.10
C SER A 529 -6.61 12.35 -47.39
N SER A 530 -5.89 13.36 -47.87
CA SER A 530 -6.43 14.65 -48.35
C SER A 530 -7.21 14.54 -49.67
N VAL A 531 -7.84 15.66 -50.05
CA VAL A 531 -8.42 16.02 -51.37
C VAL A 531 -9.94 15.81 -51.51
N LEU A 532 -10.59 16.85 -52.05
CA LEU A 532 -12.02 16.98 -52.33
C LEU A 532 -12.42 16.19 -53.59
N THR A 533 -13.66 15.67 -53.64
CA THR A 533 -14.66 16.23 -54.58
C THR A 533 -16.11 15.87 -54.18
N THR A 534 -17.05 16.65 -54.68
CA THR A 534 -18.51 16.56 -54.46
C THR A 534 -19.21 15.65 -55.48
N THR A 535 -20.27 14.91 -55.08
CA THR A 535 -21.62 15.02 -55.68
C THR A 535 -22.69 14.21 -54.94
N SER A 536 -23.95 14.38 -55.37
CA SER A 536 -25.23 14.09 -54.69
C SER A 536 -25.92 12.76 -55.06
N GLY A 537 -26.76 12.24 -54.16
CA GLY A 537 -27.82 11.23 -54.41
C GLY A 537 -28.10 10.39 -53.15
N SER A 538 -29.16 10.57 -52.36
CA SER A 538 -30.61 10.52 -52.64
C SER A 538 -31.15 9.13 -53.00
N THR A 539 -31.53 8.32 -52.00
CA THR A 539 -32.89 7.74 -51.86
C THR A 539 -33.07 6.93 -50.56
N ALA A 540 -34.32 6.81 -50.12
CA ALA A 540 -34.89 5.81 -49.21
C ALA A 540 -36.11 5.17 -49.96
N PRO A 541 -36.96 4.26 -49.42
CA PRO A 541 -37.09 3.73 -48.04
C PRO A 541 -37.41 2.20 -47.96
N THR A 542 -37.96 1.74 -46.82
CA THR A 542 -38.75 0.48 -46.60
C THR A 542 -38.03 -0.87 -46.80
N SER A 543 -38.40 -2.02 -46.20
CA SER A 543 -39.19 -2.43 -44.99
C SER A 543 -38.94 -3.95 -44.75
N SER A 544 -39.59 -4.79 -43.92
CA SER A 544 -40.73 -4.73 -42.97
C SER A 544 -40.77 -6.05 -42.15
N SER A 545 -41.36 -6.05 -40.93
CA SER A 545 -41.83 -7.24 -40.16
C SER A 545 -40.72 -8.26 -39.72
N THR A 546 -40.93 -9.19 -38.77
CA THR A 546 -42.16 -9.86 -38.29
C THR A 546 -42.14 -10.20 -36.80
N THR A 547 -43.33 -10.33 -36.20
CA THR A 547 -43.62 -10.74 -34.81
C THR A 547 -43.50 -12.24 -34.55
N SER A 548 -43.27 -12.60 -33.28
CA SER A 548 -43.95 -13.73 -32.63
C SER A 548 -44.01 -13.53 -31.10
N SER A 549 -45.05 -14.06 -30.46
CA SER A 549 -45.41 -13.79 -29.05
C SER A 549 -45.93 -15.05 -28.37
N VAL A 550 -45.54 -15.30 -27.11
CA VAL A 550 -46.09 -16.36 -26.25
C VAL A 550 -46.35 -15.79 -24.85
N THR A 551 -47.32 -16.36 -24.13
CA THR A 551 -48.05 -15.75 -23.00
C THR A 551 -47.53 -16.09 -21.61
N SER A 552 -47.85 -15.20 -20.67
CA SER A 552 -47.90 -15.35 -19.20
C SER A 552 -48.88 -16.47 -18.74
N PRO A 553 -49.09 -16.81 -17.42
CA PRO A 553 -49.30 -15.89 -16.28
C PRO A 553 -48.65 -16.38 -14.94
N PRO A 554 -49.19 -16.15 -13.71
CA PRO A 554 -48.69 -15.05 -12.86
C PRO A 554 -48.37 -15.44 -11.39
N SER A 555 -47.76 -14.53 -10.61
CA SER A 555 -48.10 -14.42 -9.17
C SER A 555 -47.56 -13.15 -8.47
N GLN A 556 -48.45 -12.59 -7.63
CA GLN A 556 -48.19 -11.97 -6.32
C GLN A 556 -47.12 -10.86 -6.19
N THR A 557 -47.63 -9.64 -6.37
CA THR A 557 -47.30 -8.44 -5.60
C THR A 557 -46.79 -8.68 -4.16
N LYS A 558 -45.67 -8.05 -3.81
CA LYS A 558 -45.47 -7.43 -2.50
C LYS A 558 -44.92 -6.02 -2.68
N ASN A 559 -45.56 -5.05 -2.05
CA ASN A 559 -45.06 -3.68 -1.98
C ASN A 559 -43.89 -3.63 -0.98
N VAL A 560 -42.81 -2.96 -1.36
CA VAL A 560 -41.83 -2.39 -0.43
C VAL A 560 -41.66 -0.94 -0.85
N GLU A 561 -41.84 -0.02 0.08
CA GLU A 561 -41.75 1.42 -0.18
C GLU A 561 -40.28 1.83 -0.40
N GLN A 562 -39.88 1.88 -1.67
CA GLN A 562 -38.57 2.41 -2.05
C GLN A 562 -38.69 3.93 -2.19
N THR A 563 -38.26 4.66 -1.16
CA THR A 563 -38.31 6.13 -1.09
C THR A 563 -37.36 6.78 -2.09
N SER A 564 -37.86 7.02 -3.30
CA SER A 564 -37.13 7.63 -4.40
C SER A 564 -36.95 9.13 -4.21
N SER A 565 -35.85 9.53 -3.58
CA SER A 565 -35.35 10.92 -3.54
C SER A 565 -34.79 11.34 -4.91
N ASN A 566 -35.69 11.55 -5.88
CA ASN A 566 -35.35 12.08 -7.20
C ASN A 566 -34.75 13.51 -7.11
N SER A 567 -33.44 13.58 -7.28
CA SER A 567 -32.79 14.45 -8.27
C SER A 567 -33.42 15.82 -8.57
N SER A 568 -33.42 16.73 -7.59
CA SER A 568 -33.45 18.17 -7.84
C SER A 568 -32.05 18.72 -8.12
N GLN A 569 -31.45 18.33 -9.25
CA GLN A 569 -30.21 18.93 -9.75
C GLN A 569 -30.46 20.39 -10.19
N SER A 570 -30.35 21.33 -9.25
CA SER A 570 -30.27 22.76 -9.57
C SER A 570 -28.87 23.08 -10.13
N ILE A 571 -28.84 23.74 -11.29
CA ILE A 571 -27.61 23.96 -12.04
C ILE A 571 -26.87 25.17 -11.47
N PHE A 572 -25.81 24.95 -10.68
CA PHE A 572 -24.81 25.97 -10.33
C PHE A 572 -23.38 25.42 -10.22
N ASN A 573 -22.94 24.65 -11.23
CA ASN A 573 -21.52 24.32 -11.41
C ASN A 573 -20.74 25.54 -11.93
N LEU A 574 -20.26 26.38 -11.02
CA LEU A 574 -19.16 27.32 -11.26
C LEU A 574 -17.86 26.71 -10.72
N PRO A 575 -16.85 26.41 -11.56
CA PRO A 575 -15.59 25.86 -11.07
C PRO A 575 -14.84 26.92 -10.26
N ILE A 576 -14.56 26.64 -8.98
CA ILE A 576 -13.84 27.55 -8.06
C ILE A 576 -12.44 27.90 -8.59
N LEU A 577 -11.85 27.06 -9.44
CA LEU A 577 -10.61 27.35 -10.18
C LEU A 577 -10.70 28.64 -11.02
N ASN A 578 -11.88 28.95 -11.58
CA ASN A 578 -12.11 30.23 -12.25
C ASN A 578 -12.13 31.40 -11.27
N ILE A 579 -12.48 31.27 -9.99
CA ILE A 579 -12.49 32.43 -9.08
C ILE A 579 -11.06 32.97 -8.89
N TYR A 580 -10.07 32.10 -8.69
CA TYR A 580 -8.67 32.53 -8.58
C TYR A 580 -8.10 33.03 -9.91
N LEU A 581 -8.42 32.38 -11.03
CA LEU A 581 -7.96 32.83 -12.35
C LEU A 581 -8.61 34.17 -12.75
N PHE A 582 -9.91 34.35 -12.46
CA PHE A 582 -10.66 35.57 -12.75
C PHE A 582 -10.27 36.71 -11.80
N ILE A 583 -10.00 36.46 -10.51
CA ILE A 583 -9.39 37.47 -9.61
C ILE A 583 -8.01 37.88 -10.15
N THR A 584 -7.18 36.92 -10.58
CA THR A 584 -5.85 37.23 -11.13
C THR A 584 -5.95 38.05 -12.43
N ILE A 585 -6.84 37.67 -13.35
CA ILE A 585 -7.08 38.40 -14.62
C ILE A 585 -7.72 39.77 -14.35
N PHE A 586 -8.64 39.89 -13.41
CA PHE A 586 -9.33 41.14 -13.06
C PHE A 586 -8.38 42.12 -12.35
N ILE A 587 -7.46 41.63 -11.51
CA ILE A 587 -6.35 42.44 -10.96
C ILE A 587 -5.40 42.87 -12.08
N ILE A 588 -5.03 41.97 -13.02
CA ILE A 588 -4.20 42.34 -14.17
C ILE A 588 -4.88 43.43 -15.03
N PHE A 589 -6.19 43.32 -15.28
CA PHE A 589 -6.98 44.32 -16.01
C PHE A 589 -7.20 45.63 -15.24
N MET A 590 -7.29 45.61 -13.91
CA MET A 590 -7.36 46.83 -13.10
C MET A 590 -6.03 47.58 -12.98
N PHE A 591 -4.92 46.95 -13.34
CA PHE A 591 -3.58 47.54 -13.31
C PHE A 591 -2.92 47.65 -14.70
N MET A 592 -3.66 47.48 -15.80
CA MET A 592 -3.20 47.78 -17.17
C MET A 592 -3.68 49.15 -17.61
#